data_AF-A0A4Y2LU36-F1
#
_entry.id   AF-A0A4Y2LU36-F1
#
_cell.length_a   1.000
_cell.length_b   1.000
_cell.length_c   1.000
_cell.angle_alpha   90.00
_cell.angle_beta   90.00
_cell.angle_gamma   90.00
#
_symmetry.space_group_name_H-M   'P 1'
#
loop_
_entity.id
_entity.type
_entity.pdbx_description
1 polymer ?
#
loop_
_entity_poly.entity_id
_entity_poly.type
_entity_poly.pdbx_seq_one_letter_code
_entity_poly.pdbx_strand_id
1 'polypeptide(L)' 'GATVACGGEKIVPEKSDLKGFFISPCVLSNCSDDMTAVKEEIFGPVVSVLPFDDEDEAIKRANALPYGLAAGVMTKYVIG' A
#
# COMPACT_ATOMS: atom_id res chain seq x y z
N GLY A 1 8.61 12.93 1.10
CA GLY A 1 7.20 12.81 0.68
C GLY A 1 7.08 11.68 -0.32
N ALA A 2 5.97 10.95 -0.33
CA ALA A 2 5.78 9.79 -1.21
C ALA A 2 5.74 10.21 -2.69
N THR A 3 6.06 9.26 -3.57
CA THR A 3 5.98 9.39 -5.02
C THR A 3 4.84 8.53 -5.55
N VAL A 4 3.98 9.10 -6.40
CA VAL A 4 3.01 8.31 -7.16
C VAL A 4 3.77 7.64 -8.30
N ALA A 5 4.04 6.35 -8.18
CA ALA A 5 4.73 5.59 -9.22
C ALA A 5 3.84 5.37 -10.44
N CYS A 6 2.56 5.09 -10.21
CA CYS A 6 1.52 5.00 -11.23
C CYS A 6 0.12 5.06 -10.60
N GLY A 7 -0.88 5.44 -11.41
CA GLY A 7 -2.28 5.37 -11.03
C GLY A 7 -2.74 6.52 -10.12
N GLY A 8 -3.88 6.32 -9.46
CA GLY A 8 -4.51 7.33 -8.61
C GLY A 8 -5.31 8.39 -9.39
N GLU A 9 -5.46 8.25 -10.70
CA GLU A 9 -6.27 9.14 -11.50
C GLU A 9 -7.76 8.82 -11.39
N LYS A 10 -8.59 9.85 -11.48
CA LYS A 10 -10.04 9.67 -11.59
C LYS A 10 -10.36 8.98 -12.92
N ILE A 11 -11.09 7.88 -12.85
CA ILE A 11 -11.60 7.19 -14.04
C ILE A 11 -13.03 7.68 -14.30
N VAL A 12 -13.29 8.09 -15.54
CA VAL A 12 -14.64 8.28 -16.05
C VAL A 12 -14.85 7.23 -17.13
N PRO A 13 -15.61 6.15 -16.87
CA PRO A 13 -15.78 5.09 -17.85
C PRO A 13 -16.52 5.62 -19.09
N GLU A 14 -15.90 5.51 -20.26
CA GLU A 14 -16.45 6.07 -21.51
C GLU A 14 -17.70 5.33 -22.01
N LYS A 15 -17.88 4.06 -21.63
CA LYS A 15 -18.97 3.19 -22.08
C LYS A 15 -19.53 2.34 -20.93
N SER A 16 -20.01 2.99 -19.87
CA SER A 16 -20.73 2.26 -18.85
C SER A 16 -21.89 3.09 -18.33
N ASP A 17 -23.01 2.43 -18.04
CA ASP A 17 -24.10 3.02 -17.24
C ASP A 17 -23.68 3.24 -15.77
N LEU A 18 -22.42 2.90 -15.41
CA LEU A 18 -21.88 3.08 -14.07
C LEU A 18 -21.66 4.57 -13.81
N LYS A 19 -22.47 5.12 -12.91
CA LYS A 19 -22.27 6.42 -12.29
C LYS A 19 -21.65 6.19 -10.92
N GLY A 20 -20.44 6.70 -10.69
CA GLY A 20 -19.74 6.48 -9.42
C GLY A 20 -18.41 7.24 -9.33
N PHE A 21 -17.76 7.11 -8.17
CA PHE A 21 -16.44 7.66 -7.90
C PHE A 21 -15.38 6.59 -8.14
N PHE A 22 -14.85 6.54 -9.35
CA PHE A 22 -13.82 5.57 -9.73
C PHE A 22 -12.44 6.23 -9.72
N ILE A 23 -11.47 5.50 -9.18
CA ILE A 23 -10.06 5.85 -9.18
C ILE A 23 -9.27 4.65 -9.72
N SER A 24 -8.21 4.91 -10.49
CA SER A 24 -7.30 3.85 -10.92
C SER A 24 -6.49 3.31 -9.73
N PRO A 25 -6.09 2.03 -9.74
CA PRO A 25 -5.20 1.49 -8.71
C PRO A 25 -3.92 2.30 -8.62
N CYS A 26 -3.53 2.70 -7.42
CA CYS A 26 -2.40 3.60 -7.18
C CYS A 26 -1.25 2.88 -6.46
N VAL A 27 -0.03 3.11 -6.93
CA VAL A 27 1.19 2.65 -6.24
C VAL A 27 1.93 3.87 -5.72
N LEU A 28 2.09 3.93 -4.41
CA LEU A 28 2.93 4.91 -3.72
C LEU A 28 4.30 4.28 -3.45
N SER A 29 5.35 4.94 -3.88
CA SER A 29 6.74 4.56 -3.62
C SER A 29 7.48 5.65 -2.86
N ASN A 30 8.71 5.36 -2.42
CA ASN A 30 9.50 6.27 -1.58
C ASN A 30 8.71 6.73 -0.33
N CYS A 31 7.92 5.80 0.22
CA CYS A 31 7.14 6.01 1.42
C CYS A 31 8.02 5.83 2.66
N SER A 32 7.70 6.55 3.72
CA SER A 32 8.36 6.44 5.02
C SER A 32 7.32 6.15 6.10
N ASP A 33 7.74 5.48 7.17
CA ASP A 33 6.85 4.98 8.22
C ASP A 33 6.10 6.10 8.97
N ASP A 34 6.57 7.35 8.88
CA ASP A 34 5.95 8.52 9.49
C ASP A 34 4.76 9.09 8.68
N MET A 35 4.62 8.71 7.40
CA MET A 35 3.57 9.21 6.53
C MET A 35 2.19 8.67 6.91
N THR A 36 1.17 9.54 6.93
CA THR A 36 -0.22 9.17 7.22
C THR A 36 -0.73 8.06 6.30
N ALA A 37 -0.39 8.11 5.01
CA ALA A 37 -0.74 7.09 4.01
C ALA A 37 -0.11 5.70 4.27
N VAL A 38 0.86 5.61 5.18
CA VAL A 38 1.48 4.35 5.62
C VAL A 38 0.91 3.89 6.96
N LYS A 39 0.57 4.83 7.85
CA LYS A 39 0.04 4.52 9.19
C LYS A 39 -1.45 4.23 9.23
N GLU A 40 -2.21 4.88 8.36
CA GLU A 40 -3.67 4.81 8.33
C GLU A 40 -4.17 4.00 7.14
N GLU A 41 -5.34 3.41 7.30
CA GLU A 41 -5.97 2.61 6.26
C GLU A 41 -6.64 3.54 5.22
N ILE A 42 -6.13 3.52 3.98
CA ILE A 42 -6.64 4.37 2.89
C ILE A 42 -8.04 3.91 2.42
N PHE A 43 -8.39 2.63 2.61
CA PHE A 43 -9.66 2.00 2.15
C PHE A 43 -9.96 2.17 0.64
N GLY A 44 -8.97 2.55 -0.15
CA GLY A 44 -9.03 2.64 -1.61
C GLY A 44 -8.06 1.65 -2.27
N PRO A 45 -8.04 1.54 -3.61
CA PRO A 45 -7.16 0.63 -4.33
C PRO A 45 -5.72 1.19 -4.38
N VAL A 46 -5.09 1.35 -3.22
CA VAL A 46 -3.78 1.98 -3.04
C VAL A 46 -2.84 1.04 -2.31
N VAL A 47 -1.62 0.89 -2.83
CA VAL A 47 -0.53 0.15 -2.19
C VAL A 47 0.64 1.10 -1.95
N SER A 48 1.19 1.07 -0.73
CA SER A 48 2.44 1.76 -0.37
C SER A 48 3.60 0.77 -0.38
N VAL A 49 4.70 1.12 -1.04
CA VAL A 49 5.91 0.29 -1.15
C VAL A 49 7.05 0.95 -0.39
N LEU A 50 7.60 0.22 0.57
CA LEU A 50 8.71 0.65 1.42
C LEU A 50 9.84 -0.39 1.35
N PRO A 51 11.07 -0.01 0.99
CA PRO A 51 12.22 -0.90 1.10
C PRO A 51 12.58 -1.14 2.57
N PHE A 52 13.17 -2.29 2.87
CA PHE A 52 13.77 -2.66 4.15
C PHE A 52 15.12 -3.34 3.86
N ASP A 53 16.05 -3.22 4.79
CA ASP A 53 17.42 -3.74 4.62
C ASP A 53 17.57 -5.17 5.14
N ASP A 54 16.85 -5.53 6.20
CA ASP A 54 16.86 -6.86 6.80
C ASP A 54 15.50 -7.35 7.32
N GLU A 55 15.39 -8.65 7.57
CA GLU A 55 14.16 -9.31 8.01
C GLU A 55 13.67 -8.81 9.39
N ASP A 56 14.58 -8.57 10.33
CA ASP A 56 14.23 -8.09 11.67
C ASP A 56 13.63 -6.68 11.60
N GLU A 57 14.18 -5.83 10.73
CA GLU A 57 13.66 -4.51 10.43
C GLU A 57 12.24 -4.59 9.84
N ALA A 58 12.03 -5.46 8.84
CA ALA A 58 10.72 -5.67 8.23
C ALA A 58 9.66 -6.12 9.25
N ILE A 59 10.01 -7.05 10.13
CA ILE A 59 9.12 -7.55 11.20
C ILE A 59 8.80 -6.42 12.20
N LYS A 60 9.80 -5.67 12.65
CA LYS A 60 9.59 -4.54 13.59
C LYS A 60 8.65 -3.50 12.99
N ARG A 61 8.84 -3.17 11.71
CA ARG A 61 8.05 -2.18 11.00
C ARG A 61 6.61 -2.64 10.77
N ALA A 62 6.41 -3.91 10.41
CA ALA A 62 5.07 -4.50 10.29
C ALA A 62 4.30 -4.45 11.63
N ASN A 63 4.98 -4.69 12.75
CA ASN A 63 4.38 -4.67 14.09
C ASN A 63 4.24 -3.27 14.70
N ALA A 64 4.80 -2.23 14.08
CA ALA A 64 4.73 -0.85 14.59
C ALA A 64 3.39 -0.16 14.29
N LEU A 65 2.55 -0.77 13.44
CA LEU A 65 1.23 -0.25 13.12
C LEU A 65 0.22 -0.62 14.22
N PRO A 66 -0.72 0.29 14.56
CA PRO A 66 -1.76 0.00 15.55
C PRO A 66 -2.79 -1.03 15.07
N TYR A 67 -2.73 -1.42 13.79
CA TYR A 67 -3.61 -2.40 13.15
C TYR A 67 -2.84 -3.70 12.87
N GLY A 68 -3.47 -4.86 13.12
CA GLY A 68 -2.86 -6.19 12.99
C GLY A 68 -3.79 -7.21 12.33
N LEU A 69 -4.54 -6.80 11.29
CA LEU A 69 -5.60 -7.61 10.68
C LEU A 69 -5.05 -8.80 9.87
N ALA A 70 -4.02 -8.61 9.05
CA ALA A 70 -3.39 -9.66 8.26
C ALA A 70 -2.01 -9.22 7.76
N ALA A 71 -1.06 -10.15 7.67
CA ALA A 71 0.23 -9.96 7.02
C ALA A 71 0.53 -11.15 6.11
N GLY A 72 1.16 -10.88 4.95
CA GLY A 72 1.60 -11.91 4.02
C GLY A 72 3.11 -11.83 3.82
N VAL A 73 3.80 -12.97 3.91
CA VAL A 73 5.24 -13.06 3.62
C VAL A 73 5.44 -13.90 2.37
N MET A 74 6.22 -13.38 1.41
CA MET A 74 6.59 -14.10 0.20
C MET A 74 8.07 -14.44 0.25
N THR A 75 8.38 -15.72 0.43
CA THR A 75 9.75 -16.24 0.46
C THR A 75 9.81 -17.60 -0.24
N LYS A 76 11.00 -17.99 -0.71
CA LYS A 76 11.25 -19.32 -1.31
C LYS A 76 11.40 -20.41 -0.25
N TYR A 77 11.61 -20.04 1.01
CA TYR A 77 11.86 -20.94 2.12
C TYR A 77 10.67 -20.95 3.07
N VAL A 78 10.36 -22.10 3.67
CA VAL A 78 9.38 -22.14 4.75
C VAL A 78 10.05 -21.60 6.00
N ILE A 79 9.54 -20.48 6.50
CA ILE A 79 9.86 -19.96 7.84
C ILE A 79 9.03 -20.76 8.83
N GLY A 80 9.69 -21.44 9.78
CA GLY A 80 9.07 -22.32 10.78
C GLY A 80 9.74 -22.16 12.13
#